data_AF-A0A937QDS3-F1
#
_entry.id   AF-A0A937QDS3-F1
#
_cell.length_a   1.000
_cell.length_b   1.000
_cell.length_c   1.000
_cell.angle_alpha   90.00
_cell.angle_beta   90.00
_cell.angle_gamma   90.00
#
_symmetry.space_group_name_H-M   'P 1'
#
loop_
_entity.id
_entity.type
_entity.pdbx_description
1 polymer ?
#
loop_
_entity_poly.entity_id
_entity_poly.type
_entity_poly.pdbx_seq_one_letter_code
_entity_poly.pdbx_strand_id
1 'polypeptide(L)'
;MEILKRANRFYDTHRFGQPQIRIYHKRGMGKRMPRYLLKCGCCDEKLEIYYSDDRLEIGGVNGAIEDWREILLPLLLIEQKGDKLNDTSKVSAKKPRNSSR
;
A
#
# COMPACT_ATOMS: atom_id res chain seq x y z
N MET A 1 -20.03 -1.10 -2.82
CA MET A 1 -18.70 -1.48 -2.31
C MET A 1 -18.84 -2.78 -1.56
N GLU A 2 -18.25 -3.86 -2.07
CA GLU A 2 -18.18 -5.11 -1.31
C GLU A 2 -17.14 -4.98 -0.19
N ILE A 3 -17.61 -5.10 1.04
CA ILE A 3 -16.77 -5.08 2.24
C ILE A 3 -16.30 -6.52 2.47
N LEU A 4 -15.02 -6.79 2.20
CA LEU A 4 -14.39 -8.09 2.41
C LEU A 4 -14.46 -8.49 3.90
N LYS A 5 -15.22 -9.55 4.23
CA LYS A 5 -15.21 -10.19 5.56
C LYS A 5 -13.90 -10.95 5.75
N ARG A 6 -13.16 -10.71 6.84
CA ARG A 6 -11.87 -11.36 7.12
C ARG A 6 -11.98 -12.44 8.20
N ALA A 7 -11.37 -13.60 7.94
CA ALA A 7 -11.01 -14.57 8.96
C ALA A 7 -9.84 -14.00 9.78
N ASN A 8 -9.97 -13.96 11.11
CA ASN A 8 -8.92 -13.50 12.03
C ASN A 8 -7.76 -14.53 12.12
N ARG A 9 -7.10 -14.86 11.01
CA ARG A 9 -5.84 -15.62 11.04
C ARG A 9 -4.66 -14.67 11.22
N PHE A 10 -3.95 -14.83 12.32
CA PHE A 10 -2.61 -14.27 12.50
C PHE A 10 -1.71 -14.96 11.45
N TYR A 11 -0.91 -14.19 10.71
CA TYR A 11 0.04 -14.67 9.69
C TYR A 11 -0.58 -15.34 8.43
N ASP A 12 -1.55 -14.69 7.77
CA ASP A 12 -2.03 -15.12 6.43
C ASP A 12 -1.09 -14.65 5.32
N THR A 13 -0.51 -15.56 4.55
CA THR A 13 0.41 -15.28 3.44
C THR A 13 -0.14 -15.67 2.06
N HIS A 14 -1.38 -16.15 1.97
CA HIS A 14 -1.93 -16.82 0.77
C HIS A 14 -1.87 -15.97 -0.50
N ARG A 15 -1.97 -14.63 -0.39
CA ARG A 15 -2.08 -13.75 -1.55
C ARG A 15 -0.76 -13.40 -2.23
N PHE A 16 0.29 -13.14 -1.45
CA PHE A 16 1.53 -12.55 -1.95
C PHE A 16 2.79 -13.19 -1.35
N GLY A 17 2.67 -14.32 -0.67
CA GLY A 17 3.79 -14.96 0.03
C GLY A 17 4.33 -14.17 1.23
N GLN A 18 3.69 -13.04 1.57
CA GLN A 18 4.03 -12.14 2.67
C GLN A 18 2.83 -11.95 3.59
N PRO A 19 3.03 -11.70 4.90
CA PRO A 19 1.92 -11.51 5.84
C PRO A 19 0.97 -10.40 5.39
N GLN A 20 -0.32 -10.74 5.28
CA GLN A 20 -1.33 -9.82 4.79
C GLN A 20 -1.54 -8.66 5.77
N ILE A 21 -1.40 -7.43 5.27
CA ILE A 21 -1.70 -6.23 6.05
C ILE A 21 -3.20 -6.18 6.40
N ARG A 22 -3.48 -5.97 7.69
CA ARG A 22 -4.83 -5.80 8.23
C ARG A 22 -5.26 -4.34 8.12
N ILE A 23 -6.24 -4.04 7.27
CA ILE A 23 -6.66 -2.67 6.94
C ILE A 23 -8.02 -2.39 7.56
N TYR A 24 -8.11 -1.30 8.33
CA TYR A 24 -9.36 -0.79 8.89
C TYR A 24 -9.51 0.68 8.50
N HIS A 25 -10.69 1.05 7.99
CA HIS A 25 -10.99 2.45 7.70
C HIS A 25 -11.79 3.06 8.84
N LYS A 26 -11.37 4.24 9.30
CA LYS A 26 -12.04 5.00 10.35
C LYS A 26 -12.45 6.35 9.79
N ARG A 27 -13.75 6.63 9.81
CA ARG A 27 -14.30 7.94 9.43
C ARG A 27 -13.83 9.00 10.43
N GLY A 28 -13.67 10.22 9.94
CA GLY A 28 -13.41 11.38 10.80
C GLY A 28 -14.58 11.61 11.75
N MET A 29 -14.30 11.98 13.00
CA MET A 29 -15.32 12.26 14.01
C MET A 29 -14.84 13.39 14.92
N GLY A 30 -15.60 14.48 15.00
CA GLY A 30 -15.20 15.68 15.71
C GLY A 30 -13.87 16.23 15.19
N LYS A 31 -12.90 16.43 16.09
CA LYS A 31 -11.55 16.92 15.74
C LYS A 31 -10.63 15.85 15.13
N ARG A 32 -11.07 14.59 15.00
CA ARG A 32 -10.25 13.50 14.44
C ARG A 32 -10.44 13.42 12.93
N MET A 33 -9.34 13.52 12.19
CA MET A 33 -9.30 13.29 10.75
C MET A 33 -9.67 11.84 10.37
N PRO A 34 -10.23 11.61 9.17
CA PRO A 34 -10.40 10.27 8.65
C PRO A 34 -9.04 9.61 8.44
N ARG A 35 -8.99 8.29 8.61
CA ARG A 35 -7.72 7.55 8.53
C ARG A 35 -7.87 6.08 8.19
N TYR A 36 -6.80 5.52 7.64
CA TYR A 36 -6.58 4.08 7.60
C TYR A 36 -5.74 3.66 8.81
N LEU A 37 -6.13 2.57 9.46
CA LEU A 37 -5.32 1.85 10.42
C LEU A 37 -4.84 0.57 9.75
N LEU A 38 -3.53 0.47 9.54
CA LEU A 38 -2.84 -0.71 9.07
C LEU A 38 -2.27 -1.45 10.28
N LYS A 39 -2.53 -2.75 10.43
CA LYS A 39 -1.86 -3.59 11.42
C LYS A 39 -1.04 -4.66 10.71
N CYS A 40 0.12 -5.03 11.27
CA CYS A 40 0.87 -6.16 10.69
C CYS A 40 0.00 -7.41 10.68
N GLY A 41 0.18 -8.23 9.64
CA GLY A 41 -0.29 -9.61 9.66
C GLY A 41 0.56 -10.51 10.58
N CYS A 42 1.73 -10.03 11.01
CA CYS A 42 2.79 -10.80 11.65
C CYS A 42 2.99 -10.54 13.15
N CYS A 43 2.61 -9.36 13.62
CA CYS A 43 2.81 -8.87 14.97
C CYS A 43 1.72 -7.85 15.31
N ASP A 44 1.79 -7.26 16.50
CA ASP A 44 0.82 -6.28 16.98
C ASP A 44 1.13 -4.82 16.58
N GLU A 45 2.18 -4.62 15.80
CA GLU A 45 2.53 -3.31 15.25
C GLU A 45 1.44 -2.75 14.35
N LYS A 46 1.36 -1.41 14.33
CA LYS A 46 0.35 -0.67 13.58
C LYS A 46 0.87 0.67 13.06
N LEU A 47 0.30 1.08 11.93
CA LEU A 47 0.54 2.37 11.29
C LEU A 47 -0.81 3.04 11.01
N GLU A 48 -0.92 4.33 11.30
CA GLU A 48 -2.06 5.14 10.90
C GLU A 48 -1.67 6.04 9.72
N ILE A 49 -2.57 6.15 8.75
CA ILE A 49 -2.47 7.07 7.61
C ILE A 49 -3.66 8.01 7.67
N TYR A 50 -3.42 9.28 7.98
CA TYR A 50 -4.44 10.32 7.94
C TYR A 50 -4.47 10.96 6.55
N TYR A 51 -5.65 11.38 6.10
CA TYR A 51 -5.80 11.96 4.76
C TYR A 51 -6.85 13.07 4.73
N SER A 52 -6.69 13.99 3.78
CA SER A 52 -7.74 14.88 3.28
C SER A 52 -7.63 14.99 1.76
N ASP A 53 -8.26 15.99 1.16
CA ASP A 53 -8.34 16.12 -0.30
C ASP A 53 -6.98 16.38 -0.97
N ASP A 54 -6.03 16.95 -0.23
CA ASP A 54 -4.76 17.49 -0.71
C ASP A 54 -3.52 17.02 0.07
N ARG A 55 -3.70 16.42 1.27
CA ARG A 55 -2.59 15.98 2.14
C ARG A 55 -2.73 14.54 2.60
N LEU A 56 -1.57 13.95 2.88
CA LEU A 56 -1.42 12.66 3.52
C LEU A 56 -0.45 12.78 4.68
N GLU A 57 -0.80 12.16 5.81
CA GLU A 57 0.11 11.96 6.93
C GLU A 57 0.34 10.47 7.15
N ILE A 58 1.59 10.03 7.00
CA ILE A 58 1.99 8.63 7.18
C ILE A 58 3.00 8.58 8.32
N GLY A 59 2.67 7.85 9.40
CA GLY A 59 3.61 7.65 10.51
C GLY A 59 3.98 8.93 11.26
N GLY A 60 3.10 9.94 11.24
CA GLY A 60 3.33 11.24 11.88
C GLY A 60 4.06 12.27 11.01
N VAL A 61 4.42 11.91 9.77
CA VAL A 61 4.99 12.84 8.78
C VAL A 61 3.87 13.31 7.87
N ASN A 62 3.64 14.62 7.81
CA ASN A 62 2.61 15.24 6.94
C ASN A 62 3.25 15.78 5.66
N GLY A 63 2.57 15.62 4.51
CA GLY A 63 3.04 16.07 3.21
C GLY A 63 1.92 16.15 2.17
N ALA A 64 2.19 16.80 1.04
CA ALA A 64 1.26 16.84 -0.08
C ALA A 64 1.13 15.45 -0.72
N ILE A 65 0.00 15.17 -1.38
CA ILE A 65 -0.19 13.88 -2.07
C ILE A 65 0.91 13.66 -3.12
N GLU A 66 1.35 14.72 -3.80
CA GLU A 66 2.40 14.71 -4.81
C GLU A 66 3.75 14.28 -4.21
N ASP A 67 4.13 14.82 -3.05
CA ASP A 67 5.37 14.42 -2.35
C ASP A 67 5.38 12.91 -2.07
N TRP A 68 4.26 12.38 -1.58
CA TRP A 68 4.12 10.95 -1.31
C TRP A 68 4.18 10.10 -2.58
N ARG A 69 3.64 10.58 -3.70
CA ARG A 69 3.74 9.86 -4.99
C ARG A 69 5.19 9.77 -5.44
N GLU A 70 5.94 10.87 -5.38
CA GLU A 70 7.36 10.90 -5.76
C GLU A 70 8.20 9.94 -4.91
N ILE A 71 7.91 9.84 -3.60
CA ILE A 71 8.63 8.95 -2.68
C ILE A 71 8.21 7.48 -2.86
N LEU A 72 6.92 7.18 -2.92
CA LEU A 72 6.40 5.81 -2.80
C LEU A 72 6.32 5.07 -4.14
N LEU A 73 6.00 5.73 -5.25
CA LEU A 73 5.81 5.03 -6.54
C LEU A 73 7.07 4.28 -6.99
N PRO A 74 8.30 4.86 -6.92
CA PRO A 74 9.52 4.13 -7.27
C PRO A 74 9.74 2.90 -6.38
N LEU A 75 9.45 3.00 -5.08
CA LEU A 75 9.57 1.88 -4.13
C LEU A 75 8.57 0.76 -4.40
N LEU A 76 7.42 1.12 -5.00
CA LEU A 76 6.39 0.18 -5.43
C LEU A 76 6.62 -0.35 -6.85
N LEU A 77 7.78 -0.06 -7.47
CA LEU A 77 8.11 -0.43 -8.85
C LEU A 77 7.09 0.11 -9.86
N ILE A 78 6.55 1.30 -9.60
CA ILE A 78 5.62 1.99 -10.47
C ILE A 78 6.32 3.22 -11.05
N GLU A 79 6.37 3.29 -12.38
CA GLU A 79 6.80 4.48 -13.09
C GLU A 79 5.60 5.35 -13.45
N GLN A 80 5.71 6.65 -13.19
CA GLN A 80 4.74 7.65 -13.66
C GLN A 80 5.28 8.32 -14.92
N LYS A 81 4.58 8.13 -16.06
CA LYS A 81 4.92 8.76 -17.34
C LYS A 81 3.74 9.62 -17.81
N GLY A 82 3.78 10.91 -17.46
CA GLY A 82 2.63 11.80 -17.58
C GLY A 82 1.47 11.30 -16.70
N ASP A 83 0.27 11.20 -17.27
CA ASP A 83 -0.92 10.69 -16.56
C ASP A 83 -0.98 9.15 -16.46
N LYS A 84 0.01 8.43 -16.99
CA LYS A 84 0.03 6.96 -17.02
C LYS A 84 0.92 6.39 -15.91
N LEU A 85 0.40 5.40 -15.19
CA LEU A 85 1.14 4.58 -14.23
C LEU A 85 1.50 3.23 -14.87
N ASN A 86 2.80 2.89 -14.90
CA ASN A 86 3.30 1.64 -15.46
C ASN A 86 3.95 0.79 -14.35
N ASP A 87 3.42 -0.41 -14.13
CA ASP A 87 4.00 -1.39 -13.20
C ASP A 87 5.17 -2.13 -13.86
N THR A 88 6.39 -1.86 -13.40
CA THR A 88 7.63 -2.42 -13.96
C THR A 88 7.99 -3.77 -13.38
N SER A 89 7.33 -4.21 -12.29
CA SER A 89 7.54 -5.55 -11.70
C SER A 89 7.23 -6.68 -12.68
N LYS A 90 6.38 -6.43 -13.68
CA LYS A 90 6.02 -7.40 -14.73
C LYS A 90 7.10 -7.57 -15.80
N VAL A 91 8.08 -6.66 -15.89
CA VAL A 91 9.12 -6.71 -16.91
C VAL A 91 10.26 -7.66 -16.51
N SER A 92 10.59 -7.75 -15.21
CA SER A 92 11.69 -8.61 -14.72
C SER A 92 11.37 -10.11 -14.71
N ALA A 93 10.10 -10.50 -14.79
CA ALA A 93 9.67 -11.90 -14.81
C ALA A 93 9.89 -12.64 -16.15
N LYS A 94 10.27 -11.93 -17.23
CA LYS A 94 10.66 -12.58 -18.49
C LYS A 94 12.12 -13.02 -18.42
N LYS A 95 12.38 -14.23 -17.90
CA LYS A 95 13.69 -14.90 -18.08
C LYS A 95 14.06 -14.94 -19.57
N PRO A 96 15.33 -14.72 -19.94
CA PRO A 96 15.78 -14.99 -21.30
C PRO A 96 15.57 -16.48 -21.61
N ARG A 97 14.92 -16.79 -22.73
CA ARG A 97 14.97 -18.14 -23.31
C ARG A 97 16.43 -18.38 -23.69
N ASN A 98 17.15 -19.18 -22.91
CA ASN A 98 18.41 -19.74 -23.37
C ASN A 98 18.09 -20.62 -24.58
N SER A 99 18.46 -20.15 -25.78
CA SER A 99 18.61 -21.00 -26.95
C SER A 99 19.93 -21.76 -26.78
N SER A 100 19.86 -22.95 -26.19
CA SER A 100 20.93 -23.93 -26.29
C SER A 100 21.05 -24.38 -27.75
N ARG A 101 22.30 -24.38 -28.22
CA ARG A 101 22.79 -24.80 -29.54
C ARG A 101 22.18 -26.09 -30.06
#